data_AF-A0A4U3AUR3-F1
#
_entry.id   AF-A0A4U3AUR3-F1
#
_cell.length_a   1.000
_cell.length_b   1.000
_cell.length_c   1.000
_cell.angle_alpha   90.00
_cell.angle_beta   90.00
_cell.angle_gamma   90.00
#
_symmetry.space_group_name_H-M   'P 1'
#
loop_
_entity.id
_entity.type
_entity.pdbx_description
1 polymer ?
#
loop_
_entity_poly.entity_id
_entity_poly.type
_entity_poly.pdbx_seq_one_letter_code
_entity_poly.pdbx_strand_id
1 'polypeptide(L)'
;GHLGNQSNFEEYYASKNRSAESDEDLKALINKVMVRNRRHNTGIDWPKRHVRTIFVEFNEEEQALYNGIENWRGQDAFTSAFSSLTLKREACSSREAVYYSLKKHVEKRQKENEHYIKDPHIDVLMDKINHIPFNSKANKALELIKEIDDKVIIFTEYRASQMYLQWFLQQHGISSVPFRGGFKRGKKDWMKELFQNHAQVLIATEAGGEGINLQFCSHMINYDLPWNPMRLEQRIGRIHRLGQKNDVHIYNLATKHTVEEHILKLLYEKINLFERVIGELDEILTRINMKNIDAHIQEIFAQSKSEGEIRIKMENLTSIIDFAKRNEAEVQGYAAT
;
A
#
# COMPACT_ATOMS: atom_id res chain seq x y z
N GLY A 1 1.04 -33.94 -12.38
CA GLY A 1 1.50 -33.73 -10.99
C GLY A 1 0.43 -34.20 -10.02
N HIS A 2 0.55 -33.91 -8.73
CA HIS A 2 -0.46 -34.29 -7.72
C HIS A 2 -1.87 -33.71 -7.98
N LEU A 3 -1.99 -32.71 -8.86
CA LEU A 3 -3.24 -32.04 -9.23
C LEU A 3 -3.85 -32.52 -10.57
N GLY A 4 -3.33 -33.60 -11.17
CA GLY A 4 -3.82 -34.09 -12.46
C GLY A 4 -3.43 -33.21 -13.66
N ASN A 5 -4.25 -33.24 -14.72
CA ASN A 5 -4.15 -32.37 -15.90
C ASN A 5 -5.08 -31.16 -15.76
N GLN A 6 -4.93 -30.14 -16.62
CA GLN A 6 -5.69 -28.89 -16.51
C GLN A 6 -7.20 -29.10 -16.58
N SER A 7 -7.70 -29.95 -17.48
CA SER A 7 -9.12 -30.23 -17.63
C SER A 7 -9.72 -30.88 -16.38
N ASN A 8 -9.04 -31.87 -15.81
CA ASN A 8 -9.46 -32.54 -14.59
C ASN A 8 -9.41 -31.59 -13.38
N PHE A 9 -8.40 -30.73 -13.32
CA PHE A 9 -8.28 -29.74 -12.25
C PHE A 9 -9.40 -28.70 -12.31
N GLU A 10 -9.74 -28.22 -13.50
CA GLU A 10 -10.86 -27.30 -13.70
C GLU A 10 -12.21 -27.97 -13.40
N GLU A 11 -12.39 -29.23 -13.78
CA GLU A 11 -13.63 -29.96 -13.52
C GLU A 11 -13.89 -30.18 -12.02
N TYR A 12 -12.84 -30.56 -11.27
CA TYR A 12 -12.94 -30.89 -9.83
C TYR A 12 -12.76 -29.69 -8.89
N TYR A 13 -11.97 -28.67 -9.25
CA TYR A 13 -11.59 -27.59 -8.33
C TYR A 13 -11.96 -26.18 -8.80
N ALA A 14 -12.63 -26.01 -9.96
CA ALA A 14 -13.13 -24.70 -10.38
C ALA A 14 -14.25 -24.18 -9.47
N SER A 15 -14.35 -22.84 -9.38
CA SER A 15 -15.25 -22.15 -8.45
C SER A 15 -16.74 -22.47 -8.61
N LYS A 16 -17.17 -23.07 -9.72
CA LYS A 16 -18.55 -23.50 -9.96
C LYS A 16 -18.88 -24.89 -9.41
N ASN A 17 -17.87 -25.74 -9.20
CA ASN A 17 -18.02 -27.15 -8.79
C ASN A 17 -17.39 -27.44 -7.42
N ARG A 18 -16.86 -26.42 -6.72
CA ARG A 18 -16.25 -26.58 -5.40
C ARG A 18 -17.28 -27.03 -4.35
N SER A 19 -17.06 -28.23 -3.80
CA SER A 19 -17.67 -28.74 -2.58
C SER A 19 -16.68 -28.65 -1.41
N ALA A 20 -17.16 -28.74 -0.17
CA ALA A 20 -16.30 -28.79 1.02
C ALA A 20 -15.26 -29.94 0.95
N GLU A 21 -15.67 -31.08 0.38
CA GLU A 21 -14.83 -32.26 0.15
C GLU A 21 -13.71 -31.99 -0.87
N SER A 22 -14.02 -31.30 -1.97
CA SER A 22 -13.01 -30.91 -2.97
C SER A 22 -11.97 -29.92 -2.42
N ASP A 23 -12.33 -29.09 -1.44
CA ASP A 23 -11.40 -28.15 -0.81
C ASP A 23 -10.48 -28.83 0.21
N GLU A 24 -10.94 -29.86 0.93
CA GLU A 24 -10.10 -30.66 1.81
C GLU A 24 -9.08 -31.49 1.05
N ASP A 25 -9.50 -32.14 -0.04
CA ASP A 25 -8.60 -32.89 -0.92
C ASP A 25 -7.50 -32.00 -1.53
N LEU A 26 -7.88 -30.80 -1.97
CA LEU A 26 -6.92 -29.84 -2.51
C LEU A 26 -5.92 -29.38 -1.44
N LYS A 27 -6.37 -29.12 -0.21
CA LYS A 27 -5.46 -28.79 0.91
C LYS A 27 -4.53 -29.93 1.25
N ALA A 28 -5.01 -31.18 1.28
CA ALA A 28 -4.17 -32.34 1.54
C ALA A 28 -3.09 -32.49 0.47
N LEU A 29 -3.42 -32.22 -0.80
CA LEU A 29 -2.46 -32.23 -1.91
C LEU A 29 -1.45 -31.07 -1.81
N ILE A 30 -1.88 -29.88 -1.42
CA ILE A 30 -0.99 -28.71 -1.23
C ILE A 30 -0.06 -28.93 -0.03
N ASN A 31 -0.56 -29.43 1.09
CA ASN A 31 0.20 -29.69 2.31
C ASN A 31 1.26 -30.79 2.14
N LYS A 32 1.07 -31.72 1.18
CA LYS A 32 2.10 -32.70 0.82
C LYS A 32 3.35 -32.07 0.20
N VAL A 33 3.23 -30.86 -0.35
CA VAL A 33 4.32 -30.17 -1.06
C VAL A 33 4.72 -28.84 -0.42
N MET A 34 3.89 -28.31 0.49
CA MET A 34 4.09 -27.02 1.14
C MET A 34 4.65 -27.21 2.56
N VAL A 35 5.90 -26.82 2.77
CA VAL A 35 6.50 -26.72 4.11
C VAL A 35 6.33 -25.28 4.60
N ARG A 36 5.75 -25.09 5.79
CA ARG A 36 5.53 -23.75 6.37
C ARG A 36 5.81 -23.72 7.87
N ASN A 37 6.63 -22.75 8.30
CA ASN A 37 6.96 -22.50 9.70
C ASN A 37 6.44 -21.12 10.15
N ARG A 38 5.84 -21.03 11.35
CA ARG A 38 5.42 -19.76 11.97
C ARG A 38 6.54 -19.21 12.86
N ARG A 39 6.70 -17.88 12.93
CA ARG A 39 7.80 -17.23 13.69
C ARG A 39 7.85 -17.64 15.17
N HIS A 40 6.69 -17.70 15.84
CA HIS A 40 6.61 -18.15 17.24
C HIS A 40 6.94 -19.63 17.43
N ASN A 41 6.86 -20.46 16.38
CA ASN A 41 7.15 -21.90 16.43
C ASN A 41 8.64 -22.22 16.21
N THR A 42 9.48 -21.23 15.93
CA THR A 42 10.87 -21.48 15.52
C THR A 42 11.89 -21.46 16.66
N GLY A 43 11.50 -21.03 17.88
CA GLY A 43 12.44 -20.90 19.01
C GLY A 43 13.54 -19.84 18.81
N ILE A 44 13.43 -19.04 17.74
CA ILE A 44 14.38 -17.99 17.37
C ILE A 44 13.95 -16.68 18.04
N ASP A 45 14.90 -15.98 18.66
CA ASP A 45 14.66 -14.62 19.17
C ASP A 45 14.59 -13.65 17.98
N TRP A 46 13.47 -12.93 17.88
CA TRP A 46 13.21 -12.02 16.77
C TRP A 46 13.41 -10.59 17.24
N PRO A 47 14.10 -9.74 16.46
CA PRO A 47 14.24 -8.32 16.78
C PRO A 47 12.85 -7.67 16.92
N LYS A 48 12.71 -6.75 17.86
CA LYS A 48 11.41 -6.11 18.14
C LYS A 48 11.02 -5.19 17.00
N ARG A 49 9.71 -4.98 16.89
CA ARG A 49 9.10 -4.06 15.93
C ARG A 49 8.54 -2.86 16.69
N HIS A 50 9.02 -1.66 16.36
CA HIS A 50 8.54 -0.40 16.92
C HIS A 50 7.79 0.37 15.83
N VAL A 51 6.46 0.44 15.93
CA VAL A 51 5.63 1.18 14.98
C VAL A 51 5.20 2.51 15.60
N ARG A 52 5.42 3.62 14.89
CA ARG A 52 4.99 4.96 15.30
C ARG A 52 4.21 5.63 14.17
N THR A 53 3.08 6.23 14.50
CA THR A 53 2.43 7.19 13.60
C THR A 53 3.06 8.56 13.80
N ILE A 54 3.40 9.22 12.71
CA ILE A 54 3.84 10.61 12.71
C ILE A 54 2.79 11.42 11.95
N PHE A 55 2.04 12.23 12.69
CA PHE A 55 1.06 13.11 12.09
C PHE A 55 1.73 14.34 11.48
N VAL A 56 1.24 14.70 10.29
CA VAL A 56 1.67 15.89 9.54
C VAL A 56 0.48 16.82 9.41
N GLU A 57 0.71 18.11 9.54
CA GLU A 57 -0.28 19.14 9.24
C GLU A 57 0.09 19.80 7.91
N PHE A 58 -0.93 20.07 7.10
CA PHE A 58 -0.72 20.83 5.87
C PHE A 58 -0.43 22.30 6.20
N ASN A 59 0.38 22.92 5.33
CA ASN A 59 0.39 24.38 5.24
C ASN A 59 -0.90 24.89 4.58
N GLU A 60 -1.09 26.22 4.58
CA GLU A 60 -2.31 26.84 4.06
C GLU A 60 -2.51 26.54 2.57
N GLU A 61 -1.44 26.49 1.78
CA GLU A 61 -1.49 26.25 0.33
C GLU A 61 -1.79 24.79 -0.01
N GLU A 62 -1.20 23.83 0.71
CA GLU A 62 -1.50 22.40 0.61
C GLU A 62 -2.96 22.13 1.00
N GLN A 63 -3.44 22.74 2.09
CA GLN A 63 -4.84 22.63 2.51
C GLN A 63 -5.78 23.25 1.47
N ALA A 64 -5.41 24.37 0.87
CA ALA A 64 -6.20 25.02 -0.17
C ALA A 64 -6.29 24.17 -1.45
N LEU A 65 -5.22 23.45 -1.82
CA LEU A 65 -5.25 22.47 -2.91
C LEU A 65 -6.17 21.29 -2.56
N TYR A 66 -6.01 20.73 -1.36
CA TYR A 66 -6.82 19.60 -0.89
C TYR A 66 -8.31 19.92 -0.92
N ASN A 67 -8.70 21.07 -0.33
CA ASN A 67 -10.08 21.56 -0.32
C ASN A 67 -10.58 21.86 -1.74
N GLY A 68 -9.69 22.32 -2.64
CA GLY A 68 -10.02 22.53 -4.05
C GLY A 68 -10.41 21.23 -4.75
N ILE A 69 -9.69 20.14 -4.49
CA ILE A 69 -9.99 18.81 -5.02
C ILE A 69 -11.29 18.26 -4.43
N GLU A 70 -11.52 18.46 -3.13
CA GLU A 70 -12.73 18.01 -2.45
C GLU A 70 -14.00 18.70 -2.96
N ASN A 71 -13.92 20.00 -3.22
CA ASN A 71 -15.04 20.79 -3.72
C ASN A 71 -15.25 20.63 -5.24
N TRP A 72 -14.34 19.95 -5.94
CA TRP A 72 -14.47 19.74 -7.37
C TRP A 72 -15.55 18.71 -7.69
N ARG A 73 -16.72 19.22 -8.09
CA ARG A 73 -17.87 18.44 -8.58
C ARG A 73 -18.01 18.61 -10.09
N GLY A 74 -17.11 18.04 -10.87
CA GLY A 74 -17.28 18.07 -12.33
C GLY A 74 -18.45 17.20 -12.80
N GLN A 75 -18.85 17.38 -14.05
CA GLN A 75 -19.93 16.64 -14.69
C GLN A 75 -19.47 15.35 -15.40
N ASP A 76 -18.16 15.08 -15.42
CA ASP A 76 -17.54 14.02 -16.24
C ASP A 76 -17.12 12.77 -15.43
N ALA A 77 -16.84 11.64 -16.12
CA ALA A 77 -16.37 10.41 -15.46
C ALA A 77 -15.06 10.58 -14.64
N PHE A 78 -14.26 11.63 -14.91
CA PHE A 78 -13.06 11.98 -14.13
C PHE A 78 -13.36 12.72 -12.83
N THR A 79 -14.60 13.15 -12.62
CA THR A 79 -15.08 13.66 -11.33
C THR A 79 -15.93 12.64 -10.59
N SER A 80 -15.87 11.37 -11.02
CA SER A 80 -16.28 10.24 -10.20
C SER A 80 -15.52 10.25 -8.86
N ALA A 81 -16.16 9.77 -7.80
CA ALA A 81 -15.61 9.73 -6.44
C ALA A 81 -14.21 9.08 -6.38
N PHE A 82 -13.94 8.11 -7.25
CA PHE A 82 -12.63 7.45 -7.40
C PHE A 82 -11.48 8.39 -7.80
N SER A 83 -11.71 9.28 -8.76
CA SER A 83 -10.69 10.19 -9.26
C SER A 83 -10.41 11.30 -8.24
N SER A 84 -11.46 11.79 -7.55
CA SER A 84 -11.30 12.73 -6.43
C SER A 84 -10.50 12.10 -5.29
N LEU A 85 -10.83 10.87 -4.87
CA LEU A 85 -10.08 10.16 -3.82
C LEU A 85 -8.61 9.97 -4.18
N THR A 86 -8.32 9.61 -5.44
CA THR A 86 -6.95 9.44 -5.93
C THR A 86 -6.18 10.76 -5.86
N LEU A 87 -6.75 11.85 -6.35
CA LEU A 87 -6.14 13.18 -6.29
C LEU A 87 -5.97 13.67 -4.85
N LYS A 88 -6.92 13.40 -3.95
CA LYS A 88 -6.80 13.73 -2.52
C LYS A 88 -5.61 13.01 -1.88
N ARG A 89 -5.38 11.73 -2.20
CA ARG A 89 -4.20 11.00 -1.72
C ARG A 89 -2.90 11.50 -2.34
N GLU A 90 -2.91 11.81 -3.63
CA GLU A 90 -1.77 12.43 -4.29
C GLU A 90 -1.43 13.78 -3.65
N ALA A 91 -2.42 14.59 -3.29
CA ALA A 91 -2.23 15.86 -2.58
C ALA A 91 -1.60 15.67 -1.19
N CYS A 92 -1.95 14.60 -0.47
CA CYS A 92 -1.25 14.23 0.77
C CYS A 92 0.19 13.77 0.54
N SER A 93 0.52 13.28 -0.65
CA SER A 93 1.88 12.83 -1.00
C SER A 93 2.76 13.98 -1.47
N SER A 94 2.40 14.60 -2.60
CA SER A 94 3.11 15.74 -3.18
C SER A 94 2.28 16.48 -4.23
N ARG A 95 2.53 17.79 -4.37
CA ARG A 95 1.94 18.59 -5.46
C ARG A 95 2.30 18.06 -6.85
N GLU A 96 3.48 17.46 -6.99
CA GLU A 96 3.97 16.85 -8.23
C GLU A 96 3.12 15.65 -8.65
N ALA A 97 2.63 14.86 -7.69
CA ALA A 97 1.74 13.73 -7.97
C ALA A 97 0.41 14.23 -8.56
N VAL A 98 -0.21 15.22 -7.91
CA VAL A 98 -1.46 15.84 -8.40
C VAL A 98 -1.25 16.46 -9.78
N TYR A 99 -0.19 17.25 -9.95
CA TYR A 99 0.15 17.87 -11.23
C TYR A 99 0.29 16.85 -12.35
N TYR A 100 1.04 15.78 -12.11
CA TYR A 100 1.29 14.75 -13.12
C TYR A 100 -0.01 14.04 -13.53
N SER A 101 -0.88 13.73 -12.57
CA SER A 101 -2.17 13.09 -12.84
C SER A 101 -3.13 13.99 -13.62
N LEU A 102 -3.25 15.27 -13.22
CA LEU A 102 -4.06 16.25 -13.95
C LEU A 102 -3.54 16.48 -15.38
N LYS A 103 -2.23 16.65 -15.54
CA LYS A 103 -1.59 16.83 -16.85
C LYS A 103 -1.86 15.63 -17.77
N LYS A 104 -1.61 14.42 -17.27
CA LYS A 104 -1.83 13.19 -18.04
C LYS A 104 -3.30 13.00 -18.41
N HIS A 105 -4.22 13.41 -17.53
CA HIS A 105 -5.65 13.38 -17.82
C HIS A 105 -5.99 14.28 -19.02
N VAL A 106 -5.56 15.54 -18.99
CA VAL A 106 -5.78 16.51 -20.07
C VAL A 106 -5.17 16.02 -21.38
N GLU A 107 -3.91 15.59 -21.37
CA GLU A 107 -3.22 15.09 -22.57
C GLU A 107 -3.92 13.87 -23.19
N LYS A 108 -4.44 12.97 -22.35
CA LYS A 108 -5.19 11.80 -22.82
C LYS A 108 -6.49 12.23 -23.50
N ARG A 109 -7.24 13.16 -22.91
CA ARG A 109 -8.52 13.65 -23.45
C ARG A 109 -8.35 14.40 -24.76
N GLN A 110 -7.32 15.24 -24.86
CA GLN A 110 -7.00 15.95 -26.10
C GLN A 110 -6.65 15.00 -27.24
N LYS A 111 -6.03 13.85 -26.95
CA LYS A 111 -5.77 12.80 -27.95
C LYS A 111 -7.01 12.00 -28.34
N GLU A 112 -7.93 11.79 -27.41
CA GLU A 112 -9.17 11.03 -27.67
C GLU A 112 -10.24 11.88 -28.37
N ASN A 113 -10.24 13.20 -28.16
CA ASN A 113 -11.17 14.14 -28.76
C ASN A 113 -10.47 15.47 -29.06
N GLU A 114 -10.26 15.76 -30.34
CA GLU A 114 -9.63 17.02 -30.80
C GLU A 114 -10.40 18.28 -30.37
N HIS A 115 -11.71 18.18 -30.13
CA HIS A 115 -12.56 19.26 -29.65
C HIS A 115 -12.77 19.21 -28.12
N TYR A 116 -11.90 18.52 -27.38
CA TYR A 116 -11.98 18.47 -25.93
C TYR A 116 -11.82 19.87 -25.31
N ILE A 117 -12.87 20.33 -24.64
CA ILE A 117 -12.84 21.54 -23.84
C ILE A 117 -12.40 21.14 -22.43
N LYS A 118 -11.26 21.68 -22.00
CA LYS A 118 -10.71 21.45 -20.66
C LYS A 118 -11.64 22.04 -19.60
N ASP A 119 -11.87 21.28 -18.53
CA ASP A 119 -12.58 21.79 -17.35
C ASP A 119 -11.79 22.97 -16.71
N PRO A 120 -12.39 24.17 -16.59
CA PRO A 120 -11.74 25.33 -15.96
C PRO A 120 -11.26 25.06 -14.52
N HIS A 121 -11.89 24.13 -13.79
CA HIS A 121 -11.43 23.75 -12.45
C HIS A 121 -10.02 23.16 -12.46
N ILE A 122 -9.60 22.50 -13.55
CA ILE A 122 -8.23 21.98 -13.65
C ILE A 122 -7.23 23.13 -13.64
N ASP A 123 -7.52 24.26 -14.30
CA ASP A 123 -6.64 25.44 -14.26
C ASP A 123 -6.57 26.05 -12.86
N VAL A 124 -7.69 26.10 -12.13
CA VAL A 124 -7.70 26.53 -10.73
C VAL A 124 -6.83 25.63 -9.85
N LEU A 125 -6.89 24.31 -10.04
CA LEU A 125 -6.04 23.37 -9.29
C LEU A 125 -4.57 23.51 -9.67
N MET A 126 -4.26 23.70 -10.96
CA MET A 126 -2.89 23.96 -11.42
C MET A 126 -2.31 25.24 -10.83
N ASP A 127 -3.11 26.29 -10.73
CA ASP A 127 -2.71 27.53 -10.08
C ASP A 127 -2.38 27.32 -8.59
N LYS A 128 -3.26 26.61 -7.85
CA LYS A 128 -3.00 26.23 -6.46
C LYS A 128 -1.72 25.42 -6.29
N ILE A 129 -1.46 24.46 -7.17
CA ILE A 129 -0.23 23.66 -7.19
C ILE A 129 1.02 24.56 -7.27
N ASN A 130 1.00 25.57 -8.14
CA ASN A 130 2.14 26.47 -8.35
C ASN A 130 2.43 27.36 -7.13
N HIS A 131 1.41 27.64 -6.31
CA HIS A 131 1.56 28.45 -5.11
C HIS A 131 2.11 27.68 -3.90
N ILE A 132 2.16 26.34 -3.93
CA ILE A 132 2.68 25.55 -2.80
C ILE A 132 4.21 25.67 -2.70
N PRO A 133 4.74 26.34 -1.66
CA PRO A 133 6.16 26.67 -1.58
C PRO A 133 7.01 25.44 -1.21
N PHE A 134 6.52 24.61 -0.30
CA PHE A 134 7.21 23.41 0.19
C PHE A 134 6.20 22.32 0.56
N ASN A 135 6.70 21.10 0.74
CA ASN A 135 5.91 19.93 1.10
C ASN A 135 6.08 19.60 2.59
N SER A 136 4.99 19.69 3.36
CA SER A 136 5.02 19.52 4.81
C SER A 136 5.42 18.09 5.23
N LYS A 137 5.00 17.10 4.44
CA LYS A 137 5.33 15.69 4.70
C LYS A 137 6.80 15.37 4.39
N ALA A 138 7.35 15.95 3.33
CA ALA A 138 8.78 15.82 3.01
C ALA A 138 9.67 16.47 4.07
N ASN A 139 9.27 17.64 4.59
CA ASN A 139 9.95 18.28 5.72
C ASN A 139 9.95 17.37 6.95
N LYS A 140 8.80 16.77 7.31
CA LYS A 140 8.74 15.81 8.43
C LYS A 140 9.58 14.57 8.19
N ALA A 141 9.61 14.04 6.98
CA ALA A 141 10.47 12.91 6.63
C ALA A 141 11.96 13.27 6.78
N LEU A 142 12.36 14.48 6.38
CA LEU A 142 13.74 14.97 6.54
C LEU A 142 14.13 15.10 8.01
N GLU A 143 13.25 15.65 8.86
CA GLU A 143 13.47 15.72 10.30
C GLU A 143 13.73 14.32 10.89
N LEU A 144 12.86 13.35 10.58
CA LEU A 144 13.03 11.96 11.03
C LEU A 144 14.35 11.35 10.53
N ILE A 145 14.71 11.55 9.26
CA ILE A 145 15.96 11.00 8.69
C ILE A 145 17.18 11.58 9.41
N LYS A 146 17.17 12.88 9.71
CA LYS A 146 18.26 13.54 10.46
C LYS A 146 18.34 13.06 11.91
N GLU A 147 17.21 12.80 12.56
CA GLU A 147 17.16 12.26 13.92
C GLU A 147 17.63 10.80 13.99
N ILE A 148 17.30 9.99 12.97
CA ILE A 148 17.68 8.58 12.90
C ILE A 148 19.19 8.41 12.68
N ASP A 149 19.79 9.25 11.84
CA ASP A 149 21.22 9.21 11.48
C ASP A 149 21.73 7.82 11.05
N ASP A 150 20.88 7.06 10.35
CA ASP A 150 21.18 5.74 9.81
C ASP A 150 20.47 5.57 8.45
N LYS A 151 20.58 4.39 7.84
CA LYS A 151 19.91 4.03 6.60
C LYS A 151 18.40 3.97 6.80
N VAL A 152 17.70 4.63 5.88
CA VAL A 152 16.23 4.70 5.89
C VAL A 152 15.66 4.27 4.54
N ILE A 153 14.62 3.44 4.57
CA ILE A 153 13.81 3.15 3.39
C ILE A 153 12.54 4.00 3.45
N ILE A 154 12.30 4.79 2.40
CA ILE A 154 11.04 5.52 2.22
C ILE A 154 10.19 4.77 1.21
N PHE A 155 8.95 4.42 1.57
CA PHE A 155 7.95 3.92 0.64
C PHE A 155 6.95 5.00 0.26
N THR A 156 6.79 5.23 -1.04
CA THR A 156 5.77 6.11 -1.64
C THR A 156 5.00 5.35 -2.71
N GLU A 157 3.72 5.65 -2.90
CA GLU A 157 2.95 5.06 -3.99
C GLU A 157 3.22 5.73 -5.34
N TYR A 158 3.62 7.00 -5.32
CA TYR A 158 3.62 7.85 -6.48
C TYR A 158 5.04 8.10 -7.01
N ARG A 159 5.24 7.83 -8.31
CA ARG A 159 6.53 8.07 -8.97
C ARG A 159 6.92 9.55 -8.97
N ALA A 160 5.95 10.45 -9.08
CA ALA A 160 6.19 11.89 -9.02
C ALA A 160 6.73 12.28 -7.63
N SER A 161 6.11 11.78 -6.55
CA SER A 161 6.61 11.96 -5.18
C SER A 161 8.01 11.37 -4.98
N GLN A 162 8.30 10.18 -5.54
CA GLN A 162 9.66 9.61 -5.50
C GLN A 162 10.71 10.55 -6.11
N MET A 163 10.40 11.13 -7.28
CA MET A 163 11.30 12.06 -7.97
C MET A 163 11.47 13.36 -7.18
N TYR A 164 10.37 13.89 -6.65
CA TYR A 164 10.39 15.08 -5.79
C TYR A 164 11.25 14.85 -4.53
N LEU A 165 11.02 13.75 -3.81
CA LEU A 165 11.78 13.40 -2.62
C LEU A 165 13.27 13.22 -2.91
N GLN A 166 13.62 12.62 -4.05
CA GLN A 166 15.03 12.49 -4.44
C GLN A 166 15.70 13.86 -4.59
N TRP A 167 15.07 14.79 -5.32
CA TRP A 167 15.55 16.16 -5.47
C TRP A 167 15.62 16.88 -4.12
N PHE A 168 14.54 16.82 -3.33
CA PHE A 168 14.40 17.52 -2.06
C PHE A 168 15.45 17.08 -1.03
N LEU A 169 15.67 15.77 -0.89
CA LEU A 169 16.69 15.23 0.00
C LEU A 169 18.10 15.64 -0.43
N GLN A 170 18.37 15.65 -1.73
CA GLN A 170 19.65 16.12 -2.25
C GLN A 170 19.91 17.59 -1.91
N GLN A 171 18.90 18.46 -1.99
CA GLN A 171 19.05 19.88 -1.58
C GLN A 171 19.39 20.04 -0.10
N HIS A 172 19.06 19.04 0.72
CA HIS A 172 19.34 19.03 2.16
C HIS A 172 20.55 18.16 2.53
N GLY A 173 21.38 17.78 1.54
CA GLY A 173 22.61 17.02 1.77
C GLY A 173 22.42 15.53 2.06
N ILE A 174 21.20 15.00 1.87
CA ILE A 174 20.89 13.58 2.11
C ILE A 174 21.02 12.80 0.80
N SER A 175 21.95 11.85 0.76
CA SER A 175 22.14 10.97 -0.40
C SER A 175 21.00 9.96 -0.51
N SER A 176 20.37 9.89 -1.68
CA SER A 176 19.24 8.99 -1.91
C SER A 176 19.28 8.30 -3.27
N VAL A 177 18.77 7.07 -3.32
CA VAL A 177 18.61 6.30 -4.57
C VAL A 177 17.15 5.90 -4.80
N PRO A 178 16.65 5.97 -6.04
CA PRO A 178 15.30 5.55 -6.37
C PRO A 178 15.27 4.03 -6.57
N PHE A 179 14.16 3.41 -6.21
CA PHE A 179 13.91 1.99 -6.45
C PHE A 179 12.48 1.79 -6.97
N ARG A 180 12.32 1.19 -8.15
CA ARG A 180 11.00 1.06 -8.79
C ARG A 180 10.86 -0.18 -9.66
N GLY A 181 9.63 -0.62 -9.87
CA GLY A 181 9.31 -1.88 -10.53
C GLY A 181 9.84 -2.00 -11.96
N GLY A 182 9.75 -0.92 -12.73
CA GLY A 182 10.21 -0.87 -14.12
C GLY A 182 11.74 -0.92 -14.32
N PHE A 183 12.54 -1.13 -13.27
CA PHE A 183 13.97 -1.35 -13.41
C PHE A 183 14.28 -2.80 -13.84
N LYS A 184 15.17 -2.94 -14.83
CA LYS A 184 15.79 -4.23 -15.15
C LYS A 184 16.56 -4.75 -13.93
N ARG A 185 16.71 -6.07 -13.83
CA ARG A 185 17.38 -6.76 -12.71
C ARG A 185 18.73 -6.14 -12.35
N GLY A 186 19.65 -5.99 -13.32
CA GLY A 186 20.96 -5.41 -13.05
C GLY A 186 20.90 -3.96 -12.50
N LYS A 187 19.92 -3.17 -12.91
CA LYS A 187 19.70 -1.83 -12.32
C LYS A 187 19.17 -1.91 -10.89
N LYS A 188 18.28 -2.88 -10.59
CA LYS A 188 17.82 -3.11 -9.21
C LYS A 188 18.99 -3.50 -8.30
N ASP A 189 19.84 -4.41 -8.76
CA ASP A 189 21.02 -4.86 -8.01
C ASP A 189 21.99 -3.70 -7.77
N TRP A 190 22.26 -2.88 -8.79
CA TRP A 190 23.09 -1.68 -8.67
C TRP A 190 22.52 -0.63 -7.71
N MET A 191 21.20 -0.34 -7.76
CA MET A 191 20.58 0.59 -6.81
C MET A 191 20.64 0.07 -5.37
N LYS A 192 20.52 -1.25 -5.17
CA LYS A 192 20.67 -1.87 -3.86
C LYS A 192 22.11 -1.73 -3.34
N GLU A 193 23.11 -1.95 -4.20
CA GLU A 193 24.52 -1.77 -3.85
C GLU A 193 24.83 -0.32 -3.48
N LEU A 194 24.35 0.65 -4.29
CA LEU A 194 24.48 2.07 -3.98
C LEU A 194 23.81 2.41 -2.65
N PHE A 195 22.62 1.88 -2.37
CA PHE A 195 21.97 2.08 -1.08
C PHE A 195 22.78 1.48 0.07
N GLN A 196 23.35 0.30 -0.11
CA GLN A 196 24.14 -0.36 0.93
C GLN A 196 25.42 0.41 1.25
N ASN A 197 26.13 0.91 0.23
CA ASN A 197 27.50 1.40 0.41
C ASN A 197 27.66 2.93 0.31
N HIS A 198 26.74 3.64 -0.35
CA HIS A 198 26.95 5.03 -0.75
C HIS A 198 25.79 5.99 -0.45
N ALA A 199 24.57 5.48 -0.28
CA ALA A 199 23.39 6.31 0.01
C ALA A 199 22.83 6.05 1.40
N GLN A 200 22.30 7.10 2.02
CA GLN A 200 21.59 7.03 3.29
C GLN A 200 20.14 6.59 3.09
N VAL A 201 19.50 6.98 1.98
CA VAL A 201 18.07 6.75 1.75
C VAL A 201 17.82 5.94 0.50
N LEU A 202 16.92 4.96 0.58
CA LEU A 202 16.31 4.32 -0.59
C LEU A 202 14.84 4.71 -0.66
N ILE A 203 14.43 5.31 -1.78
CA ILE A 203 13.05 5.71 -2.02
C ILE A 203 12.41 4.68 -2.94
N ALA A 204 11.54 3.82 -2.41
CA ALA A 204 10.89 2.75 -3.15
C ALA A 204 9.45 3.10 -3.54
N THR A 205 9.08 2.82 -4.79
CA THR A 205 7.66 2.69 -5.16
C THR A 205 7.15 1.28 -4.93
N GLU A 206 5.83 1.10 -4.75
CA GLU A 206 5.22 -0.20 -4.46
C GLU A 206 5.62 -1.30 -5.44
N ALA A 207 5.52 -1.04 -6.75
CA ALA A 207 5.92 -2.00 -7.79
C ALA A 207 7.42 -2.36 -7.76
N GLY A 208 8.25 -1.56 -7.09
CA GLY A 208 9.68 -1.79 -6.94
C GLY A 208 10.02 -2.77 -5.84
N GLY A 209 9.36 -2.67 -4.69
CA GLY A 209 9.77 -3.31 -3.44
C GLY A 209 9.51 -4.82 -3.32
N GLU A 210 8.83 -5.44 -4.29
CA GLU A 210 8.57 -6.87 -4.24
C GLU A 210 9.86 -7.69 -4.33
N GLY A 211 10.03 -8.62 -3.39
CA GLY A 211 11.12 -9.59 -3.38
C GLY A 211 12.50 -9.05 -2.97
N ILE A 212 12.66 -7.76 -2.71
CA ILE A 212 13.98 -7.22 -2.34
C ILE A 212 14.41 -7.62 -0.92
N ASN A 213 15.69 -7.92 -0.76
CA ASN A 213 16.33 -8.10 0.54
C ASN A 213 17.06 -6.82 0.99
N LEU A 214 16.52 -6.15 2.01
CA LEU A 214 17.06 -4.92 2.61
C LEU A 214 17.35 -5.09 4.12
N GLN A 215 17.73 -6.29 4.56
CA GLN A 215 17.98 -6.59 5.98
C GLN A 215 19.07 -5.76 6.66
N PHE A 216 19.95 -5.12 5.88
CA PHE A 216 20.96 -4.21 6.42
C PHE A 216 20.39 -2.87 6.89
N CYS A 217 19.08 -2.64 6.73
CA CYS A 217 18.38 -1.44 7.14
C CYS A 217 17.35 -1.79 8.23
N SER A 218 17.28 -0.99 9.29
CA SER A 218 16.34 -1.14 10.41
C SER A 218 15.21 -0.10 10.41
N HIS A 219 15.33 0.98 9.63
CA HIS A 219 14.38 2.10 9.64
C HIS A 219 13.56 2.17 8.34
N MET A 220 12.25 2.32 8.50
CA MET A 220 11.29 2.44 7.39
C MET A 220 10.33 3.60 7.61
N ILE A 221 10.21 4.47 6.63
CA ILE A 221 9.18 5.51 6.58
C ILE A 221 8.16 5.12 5.50
N ASN A 222 6.92 4.85 5.90
CA ASN A 222 5.79 4.82 4.98
C ASN A 222 5.34 6.26 4.78
N TYR A 223 5.79 6.85 3.67
CA TYR A 223 5.44 8.21 3.27
C TYR A 223 3.98 8.29 2.81
N ASP A 224 3.54 7.27 2.06
CA ASP A 224 2.14 7.05 1.74
C ASP A 224 1.69 5.68 2.29
N LEU A 225 0.55 5.66 2.96
CA LEU A 225 -0.02 4.44 3.53
C LEU A 225 -0.88 3.71 2.48
N PRO A 226 -0.62 2.40 2.25
CA PRO A 226 -1.45 1.61 1.36
C PRO A 226 -2.79 1.30 2.03
N TRP A 227 -3.86 1.24 1.23
CA TRP A 227 -5.18 0.83 1.72
C TRP A 227 -5.21 -0.62 2.19
N ASN A 228 -4.40 -1.49 1.58
CA ASN A 228 -4.33 -2.89 1.95
C ASN A 228 -3.28 -3.10 3.07
N PRO A 229 -3.69 -3.52 4.28
CA PRO A 229 -2.76 -3.86 5.36
C PRO A 229 -1.71 -4.89 4.96
N MET A 230 -2.04 -5.82 4.06
CA MET A 230 -1.09 -6.82 3.58
C MET A 230 0.09 -6.16 2.84
N ARG A 231 -0.15 -5.09 2.07
CA ARG A 231 0.94 -4.35 1.42
C ARG A 231 1.86 -3.71 2.45
N LEU A 232 1.30 -3.17 3.54
CA LEU A 232 2.08 -2.63 4.65
C LEU A 232 2.95 -3.73 5.29
N GLU A 233 2.37 -4.89 5.61
CA GLU A 233 3.11 -6.03 6.18
C GLU A 233 4.18 -6.57 5.23
N GLN A 234 3.90 -6.63 3.94
CA GLN A 234 4.89 -7.01 2.92
C GLN A 234 6.04 -6.01 2.83
N ARG A 235 5.81 -4.70 3.03
CA ARG A 235 6.89 -3.70 3.14
C ARG A 235 7.74 -4.00 4.37
N ILE A 236 7.11 -4.20 5.53
CA ILE A 236 7.80 -4.48 6.80
C ILE A 236 8.63 -5.76 6.71
N GLY A 237 8.11 -6.80 6.07
CA GLY A 237 8.81 -8.05 5.82
C GLY A 237 10.08 -7.94 4.95
N ARG A 238 10.34 -6.78 4.31
CA ARG A 238 11.59 -6.54 3.55
C ARG A 238 12.80 -6.30 4.46
N ILE A 239 12.55 -5.79 5.67
CA ILE A 239 13.58 -5.49 6.68
C ILE A 239 13.43 -6.35 7.94
N HIS A 240 12.19 -6.67 8.33
CA HIS A 240 11.89 -7.51 9.51
C HIS A 240 11.74 -8.97 9.08
N ARG A 241 12.87 -9.64 8.83
CA ARG A 241 12.92 -11.07 8.47
C ARG A 241 14.19 -11.76 8.96
N LEU A 242 14.22 -13.09 8.92
CA LEU A 242 15.26 -13.94 9.52
C LEU A 242 16.68 -13.52 9.14
N GLY A 243 17.48 -13.07 10.10
CA GLY A 243 18.82 -12.52 9.89
C GLY A 243 18.93 -11.00 10.09
N GLN A 244 17.80 -10.32 10.36
CA GLN A 244 17.82 -8.96 10.92
C GLN A 244 18.40 -9.01 12.34
N LYS A 245 19.36 -8.13 12.63
CA LYS A 245 20.08 -8.07 13.91
C LYS A 245 19.61 -6.93 14.81
N ASN A 246 19.02 -5.89 14.22
CA ASN A 246 18.59 -4.70 14.92
C ASN A 246 17.07 -4.68 15.06
N ASP A 247 16.58 -4.05 16.12
CA ASP A 247 15.17 -3.69 16.24
C ASP A 247 14.74 -2.86 15.02
N VAL A 248 13.53 -3.13 14.54
CA VAL A 248 13.00 -2.49 13.34
C VAL A 248 12.06 -1.36 13.74
N HIS A 249 12.30 -0.17 13.18
CA HIS A 249 11.53 1.04 13.43
C HIS A 249 10.72 1.41 12.18
N ILE A 250 9.40 1.49 12.33
CA ILE A 250 8.46 1.83 11.26
C ILE A 250 7.75 3.13 11.61
N TYR A 251 7.85 4.11 10.73
CA TYR A 251 7.23 5.42 10.83
C TYR A 251 6.15 5.54 9.76
N ASN A 252 4.90 5.63 10.19
CA ASN A 252 3.75 5.82 9.30
C ASN A 252 3.39 7.30 9.28
N LEU A 253 3.66 7.99 8.16
CA LEU A 253 3.24 9.37 7.99
C LEU A 253 1.75 9.41 7.64
N ALA A 254 1.00 10.31 8.26
CA ALA A 254 -0.40 10.56 7.93
C ALA A 254 -0.71 12.03 8.08
N THR A 255 -1.30 12.64 7.04
CA THR A 255 -1.75 14.03 7.13
C THR A 255 -3.08 14.13 7.87
N LYS A 256 -3.14 14.97 8.92
CA LYS A 256 -4.34 15.22 9.72
C LYS A 256 -5.46 15.84 8.88
N HIS A 257 -6.70 15.55 9.26
CA HIS A 257 -7.92 16.08 8.62
C HIS A 257 -8.02 15.74 7.13
N THR A 258 -7.36 14.65 6.70
CA THR A 258 -7.41 14.16 5.32
C THR A 258 -7.81 12.70 5.26
N VAL A 259 -8.01 12.22 4.05
CA VAL A 259 -8.17 10.80 3.72
C VAL A 259 -7.10 9.91 4.37
N GLU A 260 -5.86 10.36 4.56
CA GLU A 260 -4.81 9.54 5.16
C GLU A 260 -5.01 9.28 6.65
N GLU A 261 -5.50 10.25 7.41
CA GLU A 261 -5.85 10.04 8.82
C GLU A 261 -6.98 9.00 8.93
N HIS A 262 -7.94 9.03 8.01
CA HIS A 262 -9.03 8.06 7.95
C HIS A 262 -8.53 6.67 7.56
N ILE A 263 -7.66 6.57 6.54
CA ILE A 263 -6.96 5.32 6.17
C ILE A 263 -6.25 4.76 7.39
N LEU A 264 -5.50 5.58 8.10
CA LEU A 264 -4.73 5.16 9.26
C LEU A 264 -5.63 4.60 10.38
N LYS A 265 -6.75 5.26 10.69
CA LYS A 265 -7.73 4.75 11.68
C LYS A 265 -8.25 3.38 11.27
N LEU A 266 -8.65 3.23 9.99
CA LEU A 266 -9.08 1.95 9.44
C LEU A 266 -7.96 0.90 9.50
N LEU A 267 -6.73 1.27 9.12
CA LEU A 267 -5.59 0.38 9.20
C LEU A 267 -5.31 -0.05 10.64
N TYR A 268 -5.41 0.80 11.65
CA TYR A 268 -5.17 0.39 13.05
C TYR A 268 -6.28 -0.48 13.63
N GLU A 269 -7.54 -0.15 13.36
CA GLU A 269 -8.68 -1.00 13.73
C GLU A 269 -8.55 -2.38 13.10
N LYS A 270 -8.05 -2.44 11.85
CA LYS A 270 -7.92 -3.68 11.10
C LYS A 270 -6.59 -4.38 11.28
N ILE A 271 -5.46 -3.72 11.55
CA ILE A 271 -4.17 -4.38 11.86
C ILE A 271 -4.31 -5.16 13.15
N ASN A 272 -5.07 -4.70 14.15
CA ASN A 272 -5.36 -5.52 15.34
C ASN A 272 -6.20 -6.77 15.01
N LEU A 273 -7.08 -6.66 14.01
CA LEU A 273 -7.90 -7.76 13.52
C LEU A 273 -7.10 -8.71 12.62
N PHE A 274 -6.22 -8.17 11.79
CA PHE A 274 -5.36 -8.88 10.85
C PHE A 274 -4.13 -9.46 11.55
N GLU A 275 -3.49 -8.85 12.53
CA GLU A 275 -2.39 -9.47 13.30
C GLU A 275 -2.86 -10.74 14.01
N ARG A 276 -4.15 -10.82 14.37
CA ARG A 276 -4.80 -12.04 14.87
C ARG A 276 -5.11 -13.09 13.78
N VAL A 277 -4.95 -12.75 12.50
CA VAL A 277 -5.33 -13.53 11.30
C VAL A 277 -4.15 -13.71 10.31
N ILE A 278 -3.06 -12.94 10.47
CA ILE A 278 -1.91 -12.88 9.58
C ILE A 278 -1.13 -14.19 9.75
N GLY A 279 -1.32 -15.05 8.75
CA GLY A 279 -0.94 -16.45 8.78
C GLY A 279 -1.95 -17.29 8.00
N GLU A 280 -3.24 -17.11 8.29
CA GLU A 280 -4.36 -17.87 7.70
C GLU A 280 -5.09 -17.09 6.60
N LEU A 281 -4.79 -15.80 6.44
CA LEU A 281 -5.50 -14.92 5.52
C LEU A 281 -5.47 -15.41 4.07
N ASP A 282 -4.32 -15.79 3.49
CA ASP A 282 -4.27 -16.26 2.10
C ASP A 282 -5.18 -17.48 1.85
N GLU A 283 -5.36 -18.34 2.86
CA GLU A 283 -6.23 -19.51 2.80
C GLU A 283 -7.70 -19.12 2.93
N ILE A 284 -8.03 -18.21 3.86
CA ILE A 284 -9.36 -17.63 4.04
C ILE A 284 -9.82 -16.91 2.77
N LEU A 285 -8.96 -16.07 2.17
CA LEU A 285 -9.24 -15.32 0.94
C LEU A 285 -9.45 -16.22 -0.26
N THR A 286 -8.71 -17.31 -0.35
CA THR A 286 -8.88 -18.33 -1.39
C THR A 286 -10.22 -19.08 -1.24
N ARG A 287 -10.71 -19.28 -0.01
CA ARG A 287 -12.01 -19.93 0.27
C ARG A 287 -13.21 -19.03 0.00
N ILE A 288 -13.17 -17.76 0.40
CA ILE A 288 -14.24 -16.79 0.08
C ILE A 288 -14.20 -16.31 -1.39
N ASN A 289 -13.36 -16.93 -2.22
CA ASN A 289 -13.13 -16.59 -3.63
C ASN A 289 -12.76 -15.11 -3.87
N MET A 290 -12.27 -14.41 -2.83
CA MET A 290 -11.70 -13.07 -2.94
C MET A 290 -10.22 -13.19 -3.32
N LYS A 291 -9.98 -13.63 -4.56
CA LYS A 291 -8.63 -13.80 -5.11
C LYS A 291 -7.83 -12.51 -5.17
N ASN A 292 -8.47 -11.35 -5.05
CA ASN A 292 -7.82 -10.06 -5.09
C ASN A 292 -8.50 -9.07 -4.13
N ILE A 293 -8.14 -9.15 -2.85
CA ILE A 293 -8.58 -8.17 -1.84
C ILE A 293 -8.24 -6.74 -2.27
N ASP A 294 -7.10 -6.51 -2.93
CA ASP A 294 -6.75 -5.16 -3.41
C ASP A 294 -7.82 -4.64 -4.37
N ALA A 295 -8.25 -5.46 -5.33
CA ALA A 295 -9.28 -5.07 -6.29
C ALA A 295 -10.62 -4.79 -5.59
N HIS A 296 -10.97 -5.58 -4.57
CA HIS A 296 -12.24 -5.42 -3.88
C HIS A 296 -12.24 -4.21 -2.92
N ILE A 297 -11.14 -3.97 -2.23
CA ILE A 297 -10.92 -2.74 -1.47
C ILE A 297 -10.98 -1.54 -2.42
N GLN A 298 -10.25 -1.58 -3.54
CA GLN A 298 -10.31 -0.54 -4.57
C GLN A 298 -11.73 -0.33 -5.12
N GLU A 299 -12.50 -1.39 -5.30
CA GLU A 299 -13.90 -1.33 -5.75
C GLU A 299 -14.81 -0.69 -4.69
N ILE A 300 -14.65 -1.06 -3.41
CA ILE A 300 -15.36 -0.42 -2.29
C ILE A 300 -15.10 1.08 -2.30
N PHE A 301 -13.84 1.49 -2.46
CA PHE A 301 -13.48 2.90 -2.55
C PHE A 301 -14.02 3.55 -3.83
N ALA A 302 -14.01 2.85 -4.97
CA ALA A 302 -14.46 3.39 -6.25
C ALA A 302 -15.99 3.59 -6.30
N GLN A 303 -16.75 2.69 -5.70
CA GLN A 303 -18.22 2.70 -5.74
C GLN A 303 -18.85 3.48 -4.60
N SER A 304 -18.06 3.88 -3.59
CA SER A 304 -18.58 4.61 -2.45
C SER A 304 -18.61 6.12 -2.72
N LYS A 305 -19.75 6.73 -2.45
CA LYS A 305 -20.01 8.16 -2.65
C LYS A 305 -19.68 8.99 -1.40
N SER A 306 -19.44 8.33 -0.27
CA SER A 306 -19.14 8.99 0.99
C SER A 306 -18.21 8.15 1.86
N GLU A 307 -17.55 8.80 2.81
CA GLU A 307 -16.72 8.13 3.82
C GLU A 307 -17.53 7.17 4.71
N GLY A 308 -18.78 7.51 5.01
CA GLY A 308 -19.68 6.62 5.74
C GLY A 308 -19.95 5.32 4.97
N GLU A 309 -20.13 5.41 3.65
CA GLU A 309 -20.34 4.25 2.78
C GLU A 309 -19.10 3.38 2.67
N ILE A 310 -17.91 4.00 2.57
CA ILE A 310 -16.62 3.31 2.65
C ILE A 310 -16.54 2.50 3.94
N ARG A 311 -16.79 3.15 5.09
CA ARG A 311 -16.69 2.51 6.41
C ARG A 311 -17.59 1.28 6.49
N ILE A 312 -18.87 1.43 6.10
CA ILE A 312 -19.85 0.33 6.11
C ILE A 312 -19.41 -0.83 5.20
N LYS A 313 -18.98 -0.54 3.96
CA LYS A 313 -18.55 -1.59 3.03
C LYS A 313 -17.27 -2.29 3.50
N MET A 314 -16.34 -1.56 4.13
CA MET A 314 -15.13 -2.12 4.73
C MET A 314 -15.45 -2.95 5.99
N GLU A 315 -16.40 -2.53 6.82
CA GLU A 315 -16.93 -3.31 7.96
C GLU A 315 -17.57 -4.62 7.48
N ASN A 316 -18.34 -4.58 6.40
CA ASN A 316 -18.92 -5.77 5.79
C ASN A 316 -17.82 -6.72 5.26
N LEU A 317 -16.85 -6.20 4.51
CA LEU A 317 -15.68 -6.98 4.06
C LEU A 317 -14.96 -7.67 5.23
N THR A 318 -14.81 -6.96 6.35
CA THR A 318 -14.17 -7.51 7.55
C THR A 318 -15.02 -8.59 8.20
N SER A 319 -16.33 -8.36 8.31
CA SER A 319 -17.27 -9.32 8.88
C SER A 319 -17.30 -10.63 8.07
N ILE A 320 -17.17 -10.55 6.74
CA ILE A 320 -17.03 -11.70 5.85
C ILE A 320 -15.75 -12.48 6.17
N ILE A 321 -14.62 -11.77 6.36
CA ILE A 321 -13.33 -12.38 6.73
C ILE A 321 -13.41 -13.04 8.11
N ASP A 322 -14.03 -12.38 9.10
CA ASP A 322 -14.21 -12.91 10.46
C ASP A 322 -15.15 -14.12 10.49
N PHE A 323 -16.24 -14.08 9.71
CA PHE A 323 -17.18 -15.20 9.58
C PHE A 323 -16.50 -16.42 8.97
N ALA A 324 -15.71 -16.24 7.91
CA ALA A 324 -14.94 -17.31 7.29
C ALA A 324 -13.95 -17.97 8.28
N LYS A 325 -13.44 -17.20 9.24
CA LYS A 325 -12.58 -17.72 10.31
C LYS A 325 -13.34 -18.49 11.39
N ARG A 326 -14.51 -18.03 11.83
CA ARG A 326 -15.30 -18.72 12.89
C ARG A 326 -15.72 -20.11 12.44
N ASN A 327 -16.14 -20.25 11.19
CA ASN A 327 -16.49 -21.55 10.62
C ASN A 327 -15.28 -22.51 10.59
N GLU A 328 -14.05 -22.01 10.45
CA GLU A 328 -12.84 -22.84 10.53
C GLU A 328 -12.56 -23.37 11.95
N ALA A 329 -12.77 -22.52 12.97
CA ALA A 329 -12.61 -22.93 14.37
C ALA A 329 -13.67 -23.95 14.81
N GLU A 330 -14.91 -23.83 14.32
CA GLU A 330 -15.97 -24.81 14.58
C GLU A 330 -15.69 -26.14 13.86
N VAL A 331 -15.31 -26.12 12.58
CA VAL A 331 -14.98 -27.35 11.82
C VAL A 331 -13.77 -28.08 12.41
N GLN A 332 -12.74 -27.37 12.88
CA GLN A 332 -11.60 -27.98 13.56
C GLN A 332 -11.94 -28.47 14.98
N GLY A 333 -12.89 -27.82 15.67
CA GLY A 333 -13.38 -28.25 16.98
C GLY A 333 -14.18 -29.55 16.92
N TYR A 334 -14.98 -29.76 15.87
CA TYR A 334 -15.70 -31.01 15.63
C TYR A 334 -14.82 -32.16 15.14
N ALA A 335 -13.68 -31.86 14.51
CA ALA A 335 -12.70 -32.87 14.09
C ALA A 335 -11.75 -33.34 15.22
N ALA A 336 -11.76 -32.66 16.36
CA ALA A 336 -10.91 -32.94 17.52
C ALA A 336 -11.64 -33.63 18.69
N THR A 337 -12.93 -33.94 18.53
CA THR A 337 -13.76 -34.79 19.40
C THR A 337 -14.14 -36.05 18.65
#